data_AF-A0AAD0PVV9-F1
#
_entry.id   AF-A0AAD0PVV9-F1
#
_cell.length_a   1.000
_cell.length_b   1.000
_cell.length_c   1.000
_cell.angle_alpha   90.00
_cell.angle_beta   90.00
_cell.angle_gamma   90.00
#
_symmetry.space_group_name_H-M   'P 1'
#
loop_
_entity.id
_entity.type
_entity.pdbx_description
1 polymer ?
#
loop_
_entity_poly.entity_id
_entity_poly.type
_entity_poly.pdbx_seq_one_letter_code
_entity_poly.pdbx_strand_id
1 'polypeptide(L)'
;MTVAKNSPKKSQGVPVKACIMAGLLGLLVGMVLQVRSDAEQTRRSTETIHSWIKAYANANGKTAKVWFKAEGTSDCLETLNRLGKTGYQFKVNDKELDELGLLLACRASDALAITYWR
;
A
#
# COMPACT_ATOMS: atom_id res chain seq x y z
N MET A 1 31.57 -2.09 67.52
CA MET A 1 30.63 -1.29 66.70
C MET A 1 31.36 -0.84 65.46
N THR A 2 31.03 -1.40 64.29
CA THR A 2 31.71 -1.06 63.03
C THR A 2 30.62 -0.73 62.01
N VAL A 3 30.55 0.54 61.62
CA VAL A 3 29.56 1.09 60.69
C VAL A 3 29.96 0.73 59.26
N ALA A 4 29.14 -0.05 58.57
CA ALA A 4 29.28 -0.29 57.13
C ALA A 4 28.82 0.96 56.35
N LYS A 5 29.73 1.56 55.58
CA LYS A 5 29.43 2.68 54.68
C LYS A 5 28.75 2.17 53.40
N ASN A 6 27.51 2.61 53.18
CA ASN A 6 26.81 2.53 51.91
C ASN A 6 27.57 3.29 50.82
N SER A 7 27.85 2.64 49.69
CA SER A 7 28.26 3.30 48.45
C SER A 7 27.06 3.33 47.48
N PRO A 8 26.64 4.49 46.95
CA PRO A 8 25.55 4.54 45.99
C PRO A 8 26.06 4.05 44.63
N LYS A 9 25.31 3.12 44.02
CA LYS A 9 25.47 2.74 42.61
C LYS A 9 25.36 3.99 41.75
N LYS A 10 26.45 4.35 41.08
CA LYS A 10 26.51 5.38 40.04
C LYS A 10 25.56 4.96 38.91
N SER A 11 24.35 5.53 38.91
CA SER A 11 23.40 5.40 37.81
C SER A 11 24.06 6.00 36.57
N GLN A 12 24.50 5.16 35.65
CA GLN A 12 24.96 5.57 34.33
C GLN A 12 23.74 6.11 33.59
N GLY A 13 23.57 7.44 33.62
CA GLY A 13 22.63 8.12 32.75
C GLY A 13 23.01 7.82 31.31
N VAL A 14 22.14 7.09 30.60
CA VAL A 14 22.19 6.99 29.15
C VAL A 14 22.16 8.43 28.63
N PRO A 15 23.17 8.89 27.86
CA PRO A 15 23.20 10.28 27.42
C PRO A 15 21.99 10.52 26.52
N VAL A 16 21.08 11.39 26.96
CA VAL A 16 19.83 11.77 26.27
C VAL A 16 20.08 12.12 24.79
N LYS A 17 21.26 12.63 24.45
CA LYS A 17 21.71 12.91 23.08
C LYS A 17 21.79 11.66 22.18
N ALA A 18 22.18 10.49 22.71
CA ALA A 18 22.25 9.25 21.96
C ALA A 18 20.86 8.68 21.65
N CYS A 19 19.90 8.80 22.58
CA CYS A 19 18.51 8.39 22.35
C CYS A 19 17.80 9.27 21.31
N ILE A 20 18.06 10.59 21.30
CA ILE A 20 17.47 11.51 20.31
C ILE A 20 18.01 11.24 18.91
N MET A 21 19.33 11.02 18.77
CA MET A 21 19.95 10.69 17.48
C MET A 21 19.46 9.34 16.94
N ALA A 22 19.31 8.33 17.79
CA ALA A 22 18.75 7.04 17.40
C ALA A 22 17.27 7.14 16.99
N GLY A 23 16.48 7.97 17.69
CA GLY A 23 15.09 8.24 17.33
C GLY A 23 14.96 8.94 15.96
N LEU A 24 15.80 9.94 15.68
CA LEU A 24 15.85 10.63 14.40
C LEU A 24 16.28 9.70 13.25
N LEU A 25 17.31 8.87 13.47
CA LEU A 25 17.75 7.86 12.49
C LEU A 25 16.65 6.82 12.22
N GLY A 26 15.97 6.32 13.26
CA GLY A 26 14.86 5.38 13.10
C GLY A 26 13.69 5.99 12.32
N LEU A 27 13.36 7.25 12.58
CA LEU A 27 12.29 7.97 11.89
C LEU A 27 12.63 8.24 10.41
N LEU A 28 13.88 8.61 10.11
CA LEU A 28 14.36 8.76 8.73
C LEU A 28 14.34 7.43 7.97
N VAL A 29 14.80 6.34 8.58
CA VAL A 29 14.76 5.01 7.95
C VAL A 29 13.32 4.56 7.70
N GLY A 30 12.42 4.78 8.66
CA GLY A 30 10.99 4.49 8.50
C GLY A 30 10.38 5.25 7.32
N MET A 31 10.65 6.56 7.21
CA MET A 31 10.19 7.37 6.08
C MET A 31 10.73 6.87 4.74
N VAL A 32 12.02 6.54 4.66
CA VAL A 32 12.63 6.04 3.41
C VAL A 32 12.01 4.71 2.99
N LEU A 33 11.75 3.80 3.93
CA LEU A 33 11.09 2.52 3.64
C LEU A 33 9.66 2.73 3.14
N GLN A 34 8.91 3.63 3.77
CA GLN A 34 7.54 3.92 3.38
C GLN A 34 7.47 4.53 1.97
N VAL A 35 8.33 5.51 1.66
CA VAL A 35 8.42 6.12 0.32
C VAL A 35 8.76 5.08 -0.75
N ARG A 36 9.65 4.13 -0.45
CA ARG A 36 9.99 3.05 -1.40
C ARG A 36 8.81 2.11 -1.63
N SER A 37 8.08 1.74 -0.58
CA SER A 37 6.88 0.91 -0.67
C SER A 37 5.80 1.57 -1.54
N ASP A 38 5.55 2.86 -1.32
CA ASP A 38 4.56 3.63 -2.08
C ASP A 38 4.94 3.78 -3.56
N ALA A 39 6.23 3.98 -3.84
CA ALA A 39 6.75 4.05 -5.21
C ALA A 39 6.58 2.72 -5.95
N GLU A 40 6.87 1.60 -5.29
CA GLU A 40 6.73 0.28 -5.90
C GLU A 40 5.25 -0.08 -6.16
N GLN A 41 4.35 0.25 -5.23
CA GLN A 41 2.91 0.10 -5.44
C GLN A 41 2.41 0.95 -6.62
N THR A 42 2.87 2.20 -6.71
CA THR A 42 2.52 3.10 -7.83
C THR A 42 3.01 2.55 -9.17
N ARG A 43 4.23 2.00 -9.20
CA ARG A 43 4.81 1.40 -10.40
C ARG A 43 3.99 0.20 -10.86
N ARG A 44 3.71 -0.75 -9.96
CA ARG A 44 2.98 -1.98 -10.28
C ARG A 44 1.55 -1.73 -10.76
N SER A 45 0.83 -0.83 -10.08
CA SER A 45 -0.51 -0.43 -10.53
C SER A 45 -0.46 0.20 -11.94
N THR A 46 0.55 1.03 -12.22
CA THR A 46 0.73 1.64 -13.55
C THR A 46 1.02 0.58 -14.64
N GLU A 47 1.92 -0.36 -14.37
CA GLU A 47 2.24 -1.47 -15.29
C GLU A 47 1.00 -2.34 -15.56
N THR A 48 0.22 -2.63 -14.51
CA THR A 48 -1.04 -3.39 -14.60
C THR A 48 -2.07 -2.68 -15.49
N ILE A 49 -2.30 -1.38 -15.26
CA ILE A 49 -3.25 -0.60 -16.05
C ILE A 49 -2.81 -0.49 -17.51
N HIS A 50 -1.51 -0.31 -17.80
CA HIS A 50 -1.01 -0.31 -19.17
C HIS A 50 -1.33 -1.64 -19.89
N SER A 51 -1.10 -2.76 -19.22
CA SER A 51 -1.46 -4.08 -19.75
C SER A 51 -2.95 -4.20 -20.09
N TRP A 52 -3.83 -3.71 -19.20
CA TRP A 52 -5.27 -3.76 -19.39
C TRP A 52 -5.77 -2.85 -20.53
N ILE A 53 -5.19 -1.65 -20.66
CA ILE A 53 -5.50 -0.74 -21.77
C ILE A 53 -5.10 -1.39 -23.11
N LYS A 54 -3.94 -2.05 -23.16
CA LYS A 54 -3.50 -2.79 -24.35
C LYS A 54 -4.45 -3.94 -24.68
N ALA A 55 -4.88 -4.71 -23.67
CA ALA A 55 -5.85 -5.78 -23.85
C ALA A 55 -7.21 -5.27 -24.37
N TYR A 56 -7.67 -4.12 -23.88
CA TYR A 56 -8.91 -3.48 -24.34
C TYR A 56 -8.81 -3.02 -25.80
N ALA A 57 -7.70 -2.41 -26.19
CA ALA A 57 -7.45 -2.01 -27.58
C ALA A 57 -7.47 -3.24 -28.51
N ASN A 58 -6.87 -4.35 -28.10
CA ASN A 58 -6.89 -5.61 -28.85
C ASN A 58 -8.30 -6.24 -28.94
N ALA A 59 -9.19 -5.93 -28.00
CA ALA A 59 -10.58 -6.37 -27.99
C ALA A 59 -11.53 -5.47 -28.83
N ASN A 60 -10.98 -4.69 -29.78
CA ASN A 60 -11.69 -3.72 -30.59
C ASN A 60 -12.45 -2.66 -29.77
N GLY A 61 -12.00 -2.37 -28.54
CA GLY A 61 -12.51 -1.26 -27.74
C GLY A 61 -13.99 -1.34 -27.37
N LYS A 62 -14.54 -2.55 -27.15
CA LYS A 62 -15.93 -2.71 -26.68
C LYS A 62 -16.00 -2.90 -25.16
N THR A 63 -15.47 -4.01 -24.69
CA THR A 63 -15.49 -4.39 -23.27
C THR A 63 -14.39 -5.42 -23.06
N ALA A 64 -13.68 -5.33 -21.95
CA ALA A 64 -12.69 -6.33 -21.56
C ALA A 64 -12.99 -6.85 -20.15
N LYS A 65 -12.65 -8.11 -19.90
CA LYS A 65 -12.80 -8.78 -18.61
C LYS A 65 -11.47 -9.42 -18.21
N VAL A 66 -10.99 -9.11 -17.02
CA VAL A 66 -9.73 -9.61 -16.48
C VAL A 66 -9.92 -10.12 -15.06
N TRP A 67 -9.13 -11.12 -14.68
CA TRP A 67 -9.01 -11.55 -13.28
C TRP A 67 -7.82 -10.82 -12.65
N PHE A 68 -8.10 -10.07 -11.60
CA PHE A 68 -7.12 -9.24 -10.91
C PHE A 68 -6.91 -9.74 -9.49
N LYS A 69 -5.68 -10.14 -9.16
CA LYS A 69 -5.29 -10.47 -7.80
C LYS A 69 -4.34 -9.40 -7.29
N ALA A 70 -4.85 -8.55 -6.39
CA ALA A 70 -4.06 -7.52 -5.74
C ALA A 70 -3.16 -8.11 -4.65
N GLU A 71 -2.04 -7.43 -4.36
CA GLU A 71 -1.16 -7.82 -3.24
C GLU A 71 -1.72 -7.42 -1.87
N GLY A 72 -2.70 -6.52 -1.85
CA GLY A 72 -3.39 -6.10 -0.65
C GLY A 72 -4.46 -5.07 -0.97
N THR A 73 -5.21 -4.65 0.05
CA THR A 73 -6.31 -3.72 -0.12
C THR A 73 -5.85 -2.37 -0.70
N SER A 74 -4.68 -1.87 -0.29
CA SER A 74 -4.10 -0.63 -0.82
C SER A 74 -3.82 -0.72 -2.32
N ASP A 75 -3.15 -1.80 -2.75
CA ASP A 75 -2.81 -2.06 -4.15
C ASP A 75 -4.07 -2.22 -5.02
N CYS A 76 -5.08 -2.91 -4.49
CA CYS A 76 -6.37 -3.07 -5.13
C CYS A 76 -7.06 -1.72 -5.40
N LEU A 77 -7.20 -0.91 -4.36
CA LEU A 77 -7.86 0.39 -4.45
C LEU A 77 -7.09 1.35 -5.36
N GLU A 78 -5.77 1.40 -5.25
CA GLU A 78 -4.93 2.28 -6.08
C GLU A 78 -5.03 1.88 -7.57
N THR A 79 -5.01 0.58 -7.87
CA THR A 79 -5.14 0.08 -9.24
C THR A 79 -6.51 0.44 -9.84
N LEU A 80 -7.61 0.20 -9.11
CA LEU A 80 -8.96 0.53 -9.59
C LEU A 80 -9.19 2.04 -9.71
N ASN A 81 -8.66 2.83 -8.77
CA ASN A 81 -8.69 4.30 -8.84
C ASN A 81 -7.96 4.81 -10.09
N ARG A 82 -6.78 4.24 -10.40
CA ARG A 82 -6.03 4.57 -11.61
C ARG A 82 -6.79 4.21 -12.88
N LEU A 83 -7.43 3.04 -12.93
CA LEU A 83 -8.28 2.66 -14.05
C LEU A 83 -9.37 3.74 -14.30
N GLY A 84 -10.06 4.16 -13.24
CA GLY A 84 -11.06 5.23 -13.32
C GLY A 84 -10.48 6.56 -13.84
N LYS A 85 -9.29 6.95 -13.35
CA LYS A 85 -8.58 8.17 -13.81
C LYS A 85 -8.17 8.13 -15.29
N THR A 86 -8.03 6.94 -15.88
CA THR A 86 -7.79 6.80 -17.33
C THR A 86 -9.06 6.96 -18.18
N GLY A 87 -10.22 7.17 -17.55
CA GLY A 87 -11.51 7.39 -18.22
C GLY A 87 -12.29 6.11 -18.51
N TYR A 88 -11.89 4.97 -17.92
CA TYR A 88 -12.65 3.72 -18.02
C TYR A 88 -13.70 3.65 -16.91
N GLN A 89 -14.84 3.09 -17.26
CA GLN A 89 -15.83 2.61 -16.32
C GLN A 89 -15.56 1.12 -16.03
N PHE A 90 -15.92 0.64 -14.84
CA PHE A 90 -15.68 -0.75 -14.46
C PHE A 90 -16.73 -1.32 -13.50
N LYS A 91 -16.84 -2.64 -13.51
CA LYS A 91 -17.57 -3.48 -12.55
C LYS A 91 -16.61 -4.46 -11.90
N VAL A 92 -16.87 -4.76 -10.64
CA VAL A 92 -16.15 -5.77 -9.87
C VAL A 92 -17.10 -6.91 -9.60
N ASN A 93 -16.72 -8.13 -10.00
CA ASN A 93 -17.55 -9.33 -9.89
C ASN A 93 -18.96 -9.12 -10.50
N ASP A 94 -18.98 -8.49 -11.68
CA ASP A 94 -20.17 -8.14 -12.46
C ASP A 94 -21.15 -7.17 -11.74
N LYS A 95 -20.69 -6.48 -10.68
CA LYS A 95 -21.45 -5.47 -9.95
C LYS A 95 -20.77 -4.10 -10.00
N GLU A 96 -21.59 -3.05 -10.06
CA GLU A 96 -21.14 -1.69 -9.75
C GLU A 96 -21.10 -1.57 -8.24
N LEU A 97 -19.95 -1.20 -7.70
CA LEU A 97 -19.73 -1.07 -6.27
C LEU A 97 -19.52 0.41 -5.94
N ASP A 98 -20.12 0.85 -4.85
CA ASP A 98 -19.78 2.12 -4.23
C ASP A 98 -18.42 2.02 -3.51
N GLU A 99 -17.98 3.12 -2.90
CA GLU A 99 -16.67 3.18 -2.23
C GLU A 99 -16.52 2.12 -1.12
N LEU A 100 -17.58 1.90 -0.33
CA LEU A 100 -17.59 0.89 0.73
C LEU A 100 -17.57 -0.53 0.15
N GLY A 101 -18.36 -0.78 -0.89
CA GLY A 101 -18.38 -2.05 -1.60
C GLY A 101 -17.02 -2.40 -2.20
N LEU A 102 -16.34 -1.41 -2.81
CA LEU A 102 -14.97 -1.57 -3.31
C LEU A 102 -13.99 -1.91 -2.20
N LEU A 103 -14.05 -1.20 -1.06
CA LEU A 103 -13.21 -1.48 0.09
C LEU A 103 -13.41 -2.92 0.61
N LEU A 104 -14.66 -3.37 0.72
CA LEU A 104 -14.98 -4.72 1.16
C LEU A 104 -14.49 -5.78 0.15
N ALA A 105 -14.68 -5.54 -1.16
CA ALA A 105 -14.18 -6.44 -2.20
C ALA A 105 -12.65 -6.55 -2.17
N CYS A 106 -11.95 -5.42 -2.05
CA CYS A 106 -10.50 -5.38 -1.94
C CYS A 106 -9.94 -5.95 -0.62
N ARG A 107 -10.78 -6.09 0.42
CA ARG A 107 -10.41 -6.74 1.70
C ARG A 107 -10.58 -8.26 1.69
N ALA A 108 -11.44 -8.80 0.83
CA ALA A 108 -11.69 -10.24 0.77
C ALA A 108 -10.46 -11.06 0.32
N SER A 109 -9.40 -10.40 -0.18
CA SER A 109 -8.12 -11.00 -0.63
C SER A 109 -8.23 -12.03 -1.76
N ASP A 110 -9.41 -12.18 -2.35
CA ASP A 110 -9.66 -13.03 -3.50
C ASP A 110 -9.37 -12.32 -4.83
N ALA A 111 -9.17 -13.10 -5.88
CA ALA A 111 -9.09 -12.57 -7.24
C ALA A 111 -10.44 -11.94 -7.62
N LEU A 112 -10.41 -10.70 -8.09
CA LEU A 112 -11.57 -9.93 -8.51
C LEU A 112 -11.74 -10.04 -10.03
N ALA A 113 -12.95 -10.32 -10.48
CA ALA A 113 -13.30 -10.20 -11.90
C ALA A 113 -13.59 -8.74 -12.22
N ILE A 114 -12.71 -8.09 -12.98
CA ILE A 114 -12.86 -6.70 -13.40
C ILE A 114 -13.36 -6.67 -14.84
N THR A 115 -14.58 -6.19 -15.04
CA THR A 115 -15.15 -5.92 -16.36
C THR A 115 -15.09 -4.42 -16.60
N TYR A 116 -14.48 -3.95 -17.68
CA TYR A 116 -14.23 -2.53 -17.92
C TYR A 116 -14.46 -2.12 -19.38
N TRP A 117 -14.89 -0.87 -19.56
CA TRP A 117 -15.27 -0.28 -20.86
C TRP A 117 -15.04 1.23 -20.86
N ARG A 118 -15.12 1.85 -22.05
CA ARG A 118 -14.94 3.29 -22.24
C ARG A 118 -16.06 3.88 -23.08
#